data_AF-A0A367QKD0-F1
#
_entry.id   AF-A0A367QKD0-F1
#
_cell.length_a   1.000
_cell.length_b   1.000
_cell.length_c   1.000
_cell.angle_alpha   90.00
_cell.angle_beta   90.00
_cell.angle_gamma   90.00
#
_symmetry.space_group_name_H-M   'P 1'
#
loop_
_entity.id
_entity.type
_entity.pdbx_description
1 polymer ?
#
loop_
_entity_poly.entity_id
_entity_poly.type
_entity_poly.pdbx_seq_one_letter_code
_entity_poly.pdbx_strand_id
1 'polypeptide(L)'
;MKILQPKNHLPDFNYLVHNSQLTNIVNFSNFYNKNELLTKFSLISGDEYQNKYHQLNSTFSYPTIVNITATKNCASQFGEIGEFVITRNGDTAQDLIVKYNIEGTAKYGVDYQPIANFAIVPAGENEVAIIIQPQKSDSQGTKTILLTLENLPHSNRYMLGENFHAVVNILDSSTF
;
A
#
# COMPACT_ATOMS: atom_id res chain seq x y z
N MET A 1 -24.95 -73.73 -35.07
CA MET A 1 -23.84 -73.48 -34.12
C MET A 1 -23.96 -72.03 -33.65
N LYS A 2 -23.82 -71.82 -32.33
CA LYS A 2 -24.24 -70.67 -31.54
C LYS A 2 -23.27 -69.47 -31.69
N ILE A 3 -23.85 -68.29 -31.51
CA ILE A 3 -23.34 -66.90 -31.56
C ILE A 3 -22.09 -66.67 -30.66
N LEU A 4 -21.23 -65.69 -31.00
CA LEU A 4 -20.83 -64.53 -30.16
C LEU A 4 -19.72 -63.67 -30.81
N GLN A 5 -19.97 -62.36 -30.89
CA GLN A 5 -18.99 -61.31 -31.25
C GLN A 5 -17.91 -61.17 -30.17
N PRO A 6 -16.65 -60.85 -30.49
CA PRO A 6 -15.73 -60.34 -29.48
C PRO A 6 -16.02 -58.86 -29.22
N LYS A 7 -16.43 -58.57 -27.99
CA LYS A 7 -16.57 -57.25 -27.38
C LYS A 7 -15.28 -56.44 -27.50
N ASN A 8 -15.43 -55.15 -27.79
CA ASN A 8 -14.45 -54.13 -27.40
C ASN A 8 -14.18 -54.25 -25.91
N HIS A 9 -12.93 -54.53 -25.54
CA HIS A 9 -12.45 -54.31 -24.18
C HIS A 9 -11.31 -53.29 -24.29
N LEU A 10 -11.60 -52.05 -23.90
CA LEU A 10 -10.53 -51.10 -23.60
C LEU A 10 -9.68 -51.70 -22.48
N PRO A 11 -8.35 -51.52 -22.50
CA PRO A 11 -7.55 -51.82 -21.33
C PRO A 11 -7.95 -50.86 -20.21
N ASP A 12 -8.27 -51.42 -19.04
CA ASP A 12 -8.40 -50.69 -17.79
C ASP A 12 -7.07 -50.01 -17.45
N PHE A 13 -6.97 -48.70 -17.70
CA PHE A 13 -5.86 -47.90 -17.17
C PHE A 13 -6.21 -47.43 -15.75
N ASN A 14 -5.91 -48.29 -14.78
CA ASN A 14 -5.76 -47.87 -13.39
C ASN A 14 -4.50 -47.02 -13.25
N TYR A 15 -4.63 -45.69 -13.33
CA TYR A 15 -3.62 -44.80 -12.78
C TYR A 15 -3.91 -44.56 -11.29
N LEU A 16 -3.27 -45.36 -10.44
CA LEU A 16 -3.14 -45.04 -9.03
C LEU A 16 -2.21 -43.84 -8.89
N VAL A 17 -2.76 -42.63 -8.91
CA VAL A 17 -2.07 -41.45 -8.41
C VAL A 17 -2.45 -41.29 -6.94
N HIS A 18 -1.69 -41.95 -6.07
CA HIS A 18 -1.58 -41.51 -4.69
C HIS A 18 -0.79 -40.20 -4.71
N ASN A 19 -1.49 -39.07 -4.72
CA ASN A 19 -0.92 -37.84 -4.21
C ASN A 19 -1.94 -37.19 -3.28
N SER A 20 -1.68 -37.35 -1.99
CA SER A 20 -2.39 -36.70 -0.90
C SER A 20 -2.38 -35.18 -1.10
N GLN A 21 -3.55 -34.64 -1.45
CA GLN A 21 -4.07 -33.35 -0.99
C GLN A 21 -3.04 -32.19 -0.91
N LEU A 22 -2.71 -31.61 -2.06
CA LEU A 22 -2.40 -30.18 -2.15
C LEU A 22 -3.15 -29.62 -3.37
N THR A 23 -4.42 -29.29 -3.19
CA THR A 23 -5.14 -28.44 -4.16
C THR A 23 -4.70 -27.00 -3.95
N ASN A 24 -3.75 -26.53 -4.76
CA ASN A 24 -3.49 -25.09 -4.88
C ASN A 24 -4.65 -24.45 -5.64
N ILE A 25 -5.67 -24.02 -4.90
CA ILE A 25 -6.79 -23.27 -5.46
C ILE A 25 -6.33 -21.82 -5.64
N VAL A 26 -6.13 -21.41 -6.89
CA VAL A 26 -5.93 -20.00 -7.24
C VAL A 26 -7.30 -19.40 -7.56
N ASN A 27 -7.83 -18.63 -6.61
CA ASN A 27 -9.08 -17.89 -6.80
C ASN A 27 -8.78 -16.54 -7.48
N PHE A 28 -9.45 -16.26 -8.58
CA PHE A 28 -9.40 -14.96 -9.24
C PHE A 28 -10.72 -14.23 -8.99
N SER A 29 -10.67 -13.04 -8.41
CA SER A 29 -11.88 -12.26 -8.08
C SER A 29 -12.50 -11.59 -9.29
N ASN A 30 -11.69 -11.20 -10.30
CA ASN A 30 -12.16 -10.59 -11.53
C ASN A 30 -11.22 -10.96 -12.69
N PHE A 31 -11.77 -11.48 -13.78
CA PHE A 31 -11.05 -11.62 -15.05
C PHE A 31 -11.53 -10.54 -16.01
N TYR A 32 -10.60 -9.78 -16.60
CA TYR A 32 -10.91 -8.74 -17.58
C TYR A 32 -10.31 -9.08 -18.95
N ASN A 33 -11.03 -8.80 -20.03
CA ASN A 33 -10.52 -8.83 -21.41
C ASN A 33 -10.80 -7.47 -22.05
N LYS A 34 -9.77 -6.77 -22.55
CA LYS A 34 -9.91 -5.42 -23.12
C LYS A 34 -10.73 -4.48 -22.22
N ASN A 35 -10.49 -4.55 -20.91
CA ASN A 35 -11.17 -3.80 -19.85
C ASN A 35 -12.65 -4.13 -19.61
N GLU A 36 -13.18 -5.19 -20.22
CA GLU A 36 -14.51 -5.71 -19.91
C GLU A 36 -14.44 -6.87 -18.93
N LEU A 37 -15.30 -6.85 -17.90
CA LEU A 37 -15.39 -7.93 -16.92
C LEU A 37 -15.94 -9.19 -17.60
N LEU A 38 -15.14 -10.25 -17.62
CA LEU A 38 -15.57 -11.57 -18.06
C LEU A 38 -16.44 -12.18 -16.96
N THR A 39 -17.75 -12.02 -17.11
CA THR A 39 -18.76 -12.60 -16.21
C THR A 39 -19.01 -14.09 -16.46
N LYS A 40 -18.48 -14.62 -17.57
CA LYS A 40 -18.52 -16.04 -17.92
C LYS A 40 -17.15 -16.48 -18.40
N PHE A 41 -16.58 -17.48 -17.74
CA PHE A 41 -15.38 -18.18 -18.20
C PHE A 41 -15.75 -19.64 -18.46
N SER A 42 -15.13 -20.26 -19.45
CA SER A 42 -15.24 -21.70 -19.68
C SER A 42 -13.85 -22.24 -19.97
N LEU A 43 -13.40 -23.18 -19.14
CA LEU A 43 -12.19 -23.96 -19.40
C LEU A 43 -12.62 -25.16 -20.24
N ILE A 44 -12.24 -25.17 -21.52
CA ILE A 44 -12.59 -26.27 -22.44
C ILE A 44 -11.37 -27.20 -22.49
N SER A 45 -11.47 -28.40 -21.93
CA SER A 45 -10.55 -29.50 -22.24
C SER A 45 -11.19 -30.32 -23.36
N GLY A 46 -10.72 -30.16 -24.59
CA GLY A 46 -11.19 -30.91 -25.75
C GLY A 46 -10.02 -31.48 -26.53
N ASP A 47 -10.09 -32.77 -26.84
CA ASP A 47 -8.97 -33.62 -27.27
C ASP A 47 -8.39 -33.31 -28.67
N GLU A 48 -8.85 -32.25 -29.35
CA GLU A 48 -8.33 -31.79 -30.65
C GLU A 48 -7.55 -30.47 -30.59
N TYR A 49 -7.48 -29.82 -29.44
CA TYR A 49 -6.62 -28.66 -29.25
C TYR A 49 -5.44 -29.08 -28.39
N GLN A 50 -4.27 -29.21 -29.03
CA GLN A 50 -2.96 -29.31 -28.35
C GLN A 50 -3.00 -28.48 -27.08
N ASN A 51 -2.63 -29.06 -25.92
CA ASN A 51 -2.55 -28.35 -24.64
C ASN A 51 -1.74 -27.05 -24.83
N LYS A 52 -2.44 -25.96 -25.12
CA LYS A 52 -1.82 -24.68 -25.40
C LYS A 52 -1.77 -23.96 -24.07
N TYR A 53 -0.61 -23.99 -23.45
CA TYR A 53 -0.34 -23.19 -22.27
C TYR A 53 -0.60 -21.72 -22.63
N HIS A 54 -1.69 -21.15 -22.12
CA HIS A 54 -1.87 -19.72 -22.12
C HIS A 54 -1.07 -19.17 -20.94
N GLN A 55 0.08 -18.55 -21.23
CA GLN A 55 0.87 -17.87 -20.21
C GLN A 55 0.02 -16.72 -19.64
N LEU A 56 -0.36 -16.85 -18.37
CA LEU A 56 -0.92 -15.74 -17.61
C LEU A 56 0.25 -14.83 -17.21
N ASN A 57 0.41 -13.72 -17.93
CA ASN A 57 1.37 -12.70 -17.55
C ASN A 57 0.79 -11.92 -16.37
N SER A 58 1.10 -12.35 -15.15
CA SER A 58 0.82 -11.59 -13.94
C SER A 58 1.85 -10.49 -13.76
N THR A 59 1.41 -9.24 -13.72
CA THR A 59 2.22 -8.13 -13.24
C THR A 59 2.00 -8.00 -11.73
N PHE A 60 3.02 -8.32 -10.94
CA PHE A 60 3.02 -8.01 -9.53
C PHE A 60 3.40 -6.55 -9.36
N SER A 61 2.46 -5.73 -8.90
CA SER A 61 2.74 -4.40 -8.40
C SER A 61 2.63 -4.47 -6.88
N TYR A 62 3.75 -4.27 -6.18
CA TYR A 62 3.72 -4.07 -4.75
C TYR A 62 3.06 -2.72 -4.48
N PRO A 63 2.08 -2.64 -3.56
CA PRO A 63 1.48 -1.35 -3.23
C PRO A 63 2.56 -0.44 -2.67
N THR A 64 2.52 0.84 -3.05
CA THR A 64 3.34 1.85 -2.38
C THR A 64 2.85 2.01 -0.95
N ILE A 65 3.70 1.73 0.03
CA ILE A 65 3.41 1.87 1.47
C ILE A 65 4.05 3.15 1.97
N VAL A 66 3.28 3.98 2.67
CA VAL A 66 3.73 5.26 3.21
C VAL A 66 3.71 5.24 4.73
N ASN A 67 4.81 5.68 5.35
CA ASN A 67 4.91 5.89 6.80
C ASN A 67 5.20 7.35 7.12
N ILE A 68 4.96 7.74 8.36
CA ILE A 68 5.40 9.02 8.93
C ILE A 68 6.09 8.80 10.27
N THR A 69 7.20 9.49 10.49
CA THR A 69 7.94 9.50 11.75
C THR A 69 8.30 10.92 12.13
N ALA A 70 8.32 11.26 13.41
CA ALA A 70 8.93 12.49 13.89
C ALA A 70 10.43 12.25 14.15
N THR A 71 11.29 12.63 13.22
CA THR A 71 12.76 12.49 13.34
C THR A 71 13.35 13.52 14.32
N LYS A 72 12.68 14.67 14.46
CA LYS A 72 12.90 15.64 15.54
C LYS A 72 11.55 15.89 16.20
N ASN A 73 11.24 15.07 17.20
CA ASN A 73 9.95 15.08 17.91
C ASN A 73 9.81 16.25 18.91
N CYS A 74 10.83 17.08 19.05
CA CYS A 74 10.78 18.28 19.86
C CYS A 74 11.32 19.48 19.07
N ALA A 75 10.63 20.59 19.22
CA ALA A 75 10.95 21.89 18.67
C ALA A 75 10.87 22.91 19.81
N SER A 76 11.50 24.07 19.62
CA SER A 76 11.48 25.14 20.62
C SER A 76 11.33 26.49 19.93
N GLN A 77 10.53 27.37 20.53
CA GLN A 77 10.40 28.77 20.10
C GLN A 77 11.71 29.57 20.19
N PHE A 78 12.79 28.98 20.72
CA PHE A 78 14.13 29.55 20.81
C PHE A 78 15.09 29.08 19.71
N GLY A 79 14.59 28.40 18.68
CA GLY A 79 15.34 28.15 17.44
C GLY A 79 15.47 26.68 17.03
N GLU A 80 15.01 25.75 17.86
CA GLU A 80 15.02 24.33 17.49
C GLU A 80 13.79 23.99 16.64
N ILE A 81 14.04 23.35 15.51
CA ILE A 81 12.98 22.92 14.59
C ILE A 81 12.48 21.53 14.95
N GLY A 82 11.18 21.31 14.72
CA GLY A 82 10.61 19.97 14.67
C GLY A 82 10.64 19.45 13.24
N GLU A 83 10.57 18.14 13.09
CA GLU A 83 10.67 17.51 11.77
C GLU A 83 9.86 16.22 11.76
N PHE A 84 8.95 16.13 10.79
CA PHE A 84 8.37 14.88 10.36
C PHE A 84 9.03 14.43 9.07
N VAL A 85 9.24 13.12 8.90
CA VAL A 85 9.66 12.52 7.65
C VAL A 85 8.58 11.54 7.21
N ILE A 86 8.09 11.75 6.00
CA ILE A 86 7.24 10.78 5.31
C ILE A 86 8.14 9.92 4.45
N THR A 87 8.04 8.59 4.57
CA THR A 87 8.77 7.64 3.73
C THR A 87 7.80 6.89 2.84
N ARG A 88 8.23 6.55 1.62
CA ARG A 88 7.54 5.63 0.71
C ARG A 88 8.40 4.40 0.48
N ASN A 89 7.75 3.23 0.42
CA ASN A 89 8.34 1.99 -0.05
C ASN A 89 7.45 1.46 -1.17
N GLY A 90 7.98 1.37 -2.39
CA GLY A 90 7.23 0.98 -3.58
C GLY A 90 7.70 1.75 -4.80
N ASP A 91 6.76 2.10 -5.68
CA ASP A 91 7.07 2.79 -6.92
C ASP A 91 7.58 4.23 -6.67
N THR A 92 8.72 4.55 -7.27
CA THR A 92 9.34 5.87 -7.21
C THR A 92 9.33 6.63 -8.53
N ALA A 93 8.75 6.04 -9.58
CA ALA A 93 8.85 6.58 -10.94
C ALA A 93 8.16 7.95 -11.12
N GLN A 94 7.22 8.31 -10.24
CA GLN A 94 6.45 9.55 -10.30
C GLN A 94 6.39 10.22 -8.92
N ASP A 95 6.04 11.51 -8.90
CA ASP A 95 5.73 12.24 -7.67
C ASP A 95 4.57 11.58 -6.91
N LEU A 96 4.71 11.44 -5.60
CA LEU A 96 3.66 10.92 -4.73
C LEU A 96 3.16 12.02 -3.79
N ILE A 97 1.92 12.45 -3.99
CA ILE A 97 1.24 13.38 -3.08
C ILE A 97 0.66 12.58 -1.91
N VAL A 98 1.15 12.85 -0.71
CA VAL A 98 0.68 12.26 0.54
C VAL A 98 -0.08 13.31 1.33
N LYS A 99 -1.32 13.04 1.71
CA LYS A 99 -2.15 13.94 2.51
C LYS A 99 -2.14 13.54 3.98
N TYR A 100 -2.32 14.53 4.86
CA TYR A 100 -2.40 14.30 6.30
C TYR A 100 -3.31 15.33 6.97
N ASN A 101 -3.92 14.91 8.07
CA ASN A 101 -4.62 15.79 8.99
C ASN A 101 -3.63 16.38 9.99
N ILE A 102 -3.85 17.64 10.36
CA ILE A 102 -3.06 18.36 11.35
C ILE A 102 -3.94 18.55 12.58
N GLU A 103 -3.54 17.95 13.69
CA GLU A 103 -4.26 17.95 14.97
C GLU A 103 -3.30 18.34 16.11
N GLY A 104 -3.82 18.42 17.33
CA GLY A 104 -3.04 18.75 18.52
C GLY A 104 -3.44 20.10 19.14
N THR A 105 -2.58 20.61 20.03
CA THR A 105 -2.86 21.84 20.79
C THR A 105 -2.15 23.07 20.24
N ALA A 106 -1.14 22.89 19.38
CA ALA A 106 -0.45 23.99 18.72
C ALA A 106 -1.34 24.61 17.62
N LYS A 107 -1.36 25.93 17.55
CA LYS A 107 -2.16 26.68 16.57
C LYS A 107 -1.33 27.09 15.36
N TYR A 108 -1.80 26.71 14.18
CA TYR A 108 -1.26 27.13 12.89
C TYR A 108 -1.15 28.67 12.79
N GLY A 109 0.02 29.17 12.41
CA GLY A 109 0.30 30.60 12.24
C GLY A 109 0.45 31.39 13.54
N VAL A 110 0.35 30.72 14.70
CA VAL A 110 0.57 31.32 16.03
C VAL A 110 1.76 30.66 16.70
N ASP A 111 1.75 29.34 16.84
CA ASP A 111 2.80 28.58 17.53
C ASP A 111 3.86 28.03 16.56
N TYR A 112 3.54 27.95 15.27
CA TYR A 112 4.45 27.49 14.22
C TYR A 112 4.03 28.05 12.86
N GLN A 113 5.03 28.16 11.96
CA GLN A 113 4.81 28.62 10.59
C GLN A 113 3.81 27.71 9.87
N PRO A 114 2.96 28.30 9.02
CA PRO A 114 2.08 27.55 8.14
C PRO A 114 2.72 26.37 7.40
N ILE A 115 2.11 25.20 7.51
CA ILE A 115 2.38 24.04 6.65
C ILE A 115 1.13 23.66 5.85
N ALA A 116 1.31 23.06 4.69
CA ALA A 116 0.20 22.46 3.95
C ALA A 116 -0.33 21.22 4.67
N ASN A 117 -1.49 20.73 4.27
CA ASN A 117 -2.04 19.44 4.71
C ASN A 117 -1.63 18.28 3.77
N PHE A 118 -0.54 18.46 3.03
CA PHE A 118 0.04 17.46 2.15
C PHE A 118 1.55 17.67 2.02
N ALA A 119 2.25 16.62 1.60
CA ALA A 119 3.64 16.68 1.17
C ALA A 119 3.79 15.89 -0.14
N ILE A 120 4.80 16.25 -0.92
CA ILE A 120 5.12 15.57 -2.18
C ILE A 120 6.42 14.83 -1.97
N VAL A 121 6.41 13.51 -2.09
CA VAL A 121 7.65 12.72 -2.26
C VAL A 121 8.00 12.78 -3.75
N PRO A 122 9.08 13.48 -4.16
CA PRO A 122 9.40 13.65 -5.58
C PRO A 122 9.72 12.33 -6.28
N ALA A 123 9.55 12.28 -7.60
CA ALA A 123 10.02 11.16 -8.42
C ALA A 123 11.51 10.86 -8.16
N GLY A 124 11.86 9.59 -8.04
CA GLY A 124 13.21 9.12 -7.71
C GLY A 124 13.54 9.09 -6.22
N GLU A 125 12.84 9.85 -5.38
CA GLU A 125 13.11 9.93 -3.93
C GLU A 125 12.31 8.90 -3.13
N ASN A 126 12.74 8.55 -1.92
CA ASN A 126 11.97 7.67 -1.04
C ASN A 126 11.37 8.38 0.17
N GLU A 127 11.66 9.66 0.35
CA GLU A 127 11.22 10.39 1.52
C GLU A 127 11.05 11.89 1.24
N VAL A 128 10.31 12.54 2.14
CA VAL A 128 10.18 14.00 2.17
C VAL A 128 10.08 14.46 3.62
N ALA A 129 10.77 15.55 3.95
CA ALA A 129 10.69 16.19 5.26
C ALA A 129 9.58 17.26 5.29
N ILE A 130 8.85 17.31 6.40
CA ILE A 130 7.94 18.39 6.77
C ILE A 130 8.56 19.10 7.96
N ILE A 131 9.06 20.31 7.72
CA ILE A 131 9.72 21.11 8.76
C ILE A 131 8.67 21.86 9.57
N ILE A 132 8.72 21.67 10.89
CA ILE A 132 7.96 22.48 11.84
C ILE A 132 8.89 23.59 12.33
N GLN A 133 8.63 24.81 11.89
CA GLN A 133 9.34 26.00 12.34
C GLN A 133 8.52 26.69 13.44
N PRO A 134 8.91 26.60 14.72
CA PRO A 134 8.17 27.26 15.79
C PRO A 134 8.17 28.78 15.62
N GLN A 135 7.08 29.41 16.06
CA GLN A 135 6.97 30.84 16.17
C GLN A 135 6.95 31.23 17.64
N LYS A 136 7.59 32.36 17.96
CA LYS A 136 7.54 32.93 19.30
C LYS A 136 6.12 33.40 19.57
N SER A 137 5.48 32.85 20.60
CA SER A 137 4.16 33.24 21.06
C SER A 137 4.15 33.46 22.56
N ASP A 138 3.21 34.25 23.09
CA ASP A 138 3.05 34.41 24.54
C ASP A 138 2.33 33.21 25.18
N SER A 139 2.02 32.18 24.38
CA SER A 139 1.29 31.02 24.86
C SER A 139 2.19 30.18 25.76
N GLN A 140 1.70 29.91 26.97
CA GLN A 140 2.48 29.18 27.96
C GLN A 140 2.28 27.66 27.83
N GLY A 141 3.35 26.92 28.13
CA GLY A 141 3.38 25.46 28.23
C GLY A 141 3.50 24.73 26.89
N THR A 142 3.94 23.47 26.96
CA THR A 142 4.19 22.61 25.80
C THR A 142 2.95 22.46 24.91
N LYS A 143 3.13 22.68 23.60
CA LYS A 143 2.12 22.46 22.57
C LYS A 143 2.45 21.22 21.74
N THR A 144 1.44 20.63 21.15
CA THR A 144 1.57 19.41 20.35
C THR A 144 1.08 19.63 18.92
N ILE A 145 1.82 19.08 17.97
CA ILE A 145 1.37 18.89 16.58
C ILE A 145 1.35 17.38 16.35
N LEU A 146 0.17 16.87 16.01
CA LEU A 146 -0.06 15.49 15.60
C LEU A 146 -0.34 15.52 14.10
N LEU A 147 0.49 14.85 13.30
CA LEU A 147 0.19 14.58 11.90
C LEU A 147 -0.33 13.15 11.77
N THR A 148 -1.50 12.99 11.14
CA THR A 148 -2.11 11.70 10.85
C THR A 148 -2.25 11.56 9.34
N LEU A 149 -1.59 10.56 8.73
CA LEU A 149 -1.68 10.29 7.30
C LEU A 149 -3.12 9.93 6.91
N GLU A 150 -3.60 10.52 5.83
CA GLU A 150 -4.95 10.27 5.33
C GLU A 150 -5.01 8.94 4.57
N ASN A 151 -5.93 8.06 4.99
CA ASN A 151 -6.28 6.87 4.22
C ASN A 151 -7.10 7.27 3.00
N LEU A 152 -6.82 6.67 1.84
CA LEU A 152 -7.49 6.98 0.58
C LEU A 152 -8.41 5.80 0.16
N PRO A 153 -9.63 5.69 0.71
CA PRO A 153 -10.55 4.66 0.27
C PRO A 153 -10.81 4.83 -1.24
N HIS A 154 -10.73 3.74 -1.99
CA HIS A 154 -10.92 3.70 -3.46
C HIS A 154 -9.76 4.26 -4.31
N SER A 155 -8.58 4.44 -3.75
CA SER A 155 -7.37 4.80 -4.51
C SER A 155 -6.25 3.81 -4.23
N ASN A 156 -5.48 3.46 -5.27
CA ASN A 156 -4.29 2.62 -5.19
C ASN A 156 -2.97 3.42 -5.18
N ARG A 157 -3.02 4.74 -4.98
CA ARG A 157 -1.82 5.60 -4.96
C ARG A 157 -0.83 5.20 -3.87
N TYR A 158 -1.34 4.93 -2.67
CA TYR A 158 -0.57 4.39 -1.57
C TYR A 158 -1.48 3.72 -0.54
N MET A 159 -0.87 2.83 0.25
CA MET A 159 -1.41 2.27 1.49
C MET A 159 -0.65 2.85 2.68
N LEU A 160 -1.29 2.90 3.85
CA LEU A 160 -0.64 3.31 5.09
C LEU A 160 0.20 2.15 5.64
N GLY A 161 1.41 2.46 6.12
CA GLY A 161 2.26 1.53 6.85
C GLY A 161 1.92 1.49 8.34
N GLU A 162 2.80 0.86 9.11
CA GLU A 162 2.64 0.69 10.57
C GLU A 162 2.57 2.03 11.29
N ASN A 163 3.43 2.98 10.89
CA ASN A 163 3.46 4.33 11.44
C ASN A 163 2.70 5.26 10.50
N PHE A 164 1.45 5.55 10.83
CA PHE A 164 0.60 6.46 10.06
C PHE A 164 0.25 7.74 10.83
N HIS A 165 0.83 7.94 12.01
CA HIS A 165 0.74 9.17 12.76
C HIS A 165 2.03 9.44 13.53
N ALA A 166 2.34 10.71 13.75
CA ALA A 166 3.53 11.13 14.48
C ALA A 166 3.28 12.44 15.25
N VAL A 167 4.03 12.67 16.32
CA VAL A 167 3.88 13.85 17.18
C VAL A 167 5.18 14.64 17.27
N VAL A 168 5.08 15.96 17.16
CA VAL A 168 6.11 16.94 17.51
C VAL A 168 5.60 17.80 18.66
N ASN A 169 6.42 18.00 19.68
CA ASN A 169 6.17 18.90 20.79
C ASN A 169 6.87 20.24 20.56
N ILE A 170 6.19 21.35 20.78
CA ILE A 170 6.78 22.69 20.81
C ILE A 170 6.94 23.10 22.27
N LEU A 171 8.18 23.25 22.70
CA LEU A 171 8.55 23.61 24.06
C LEU A 171 8.58 25.14 24.24
N ASP A 172 8.13 25.56 25.42
CA ASP A 172 8.16 26.94 25.90
C ASP A 172 9.53 27.30 26.54
N SER A 173 10.48 26.36 26.58
CA SER A 173 11.85 26.55 27.08
C SER A 173 12.89 26.03 26.08
N SER A 174 14.13 26.50 26.22
CA SER A 174 15.28 26.08 25.40
C SER A 174 16.07 24.92 26.01
N THR A 175 15.53 24.21 26.99
CA THR A 175 16.21 23.13 27.72
C THR A 175 15.32 21.89 27.76
N PHE A 176 15.91 20.77 27.34
CA PHE A 176 15.37 19.40 27.45
C PHE A 176 15.62 18.79 28.82
#